data_AF-A0A522ARH8-F1
#
_entry.id   AF-A0A522ARH8-F1
#
_cell.length_a   1.000
_cell.length_b   1.000
_cell.length_c   1.000
_cell.angle_alpha   90.00
_cell.angle_beta   90.00
_cell.angle_gamma   90.00
#
_symmetry.space_group_name_H-M   'P 1'
#
loop_
_entity.id
_entity.type
_entity.pdbx_description
1 polymer ?
#
loop_
_entity_poly.entity_id
_entity_poly.type
_entity_poly.pdbx_seq_one_letter_code
_entity_poly.pdbx_strand_id
1 'polypeptide(L)'
;MFAVNNLTFGANASVTGTGGLAVSGSGVFQENKSVALSGGLTVNSGTLRDGVTNAFSTAQAATVRAAGTLDLNGLSNSITTLTMESGSTSGASVTTGAGTLSLGGNVTLSVNGSGSTNASISGNLDLGGATRTFTVSAGTGTETSDLSVSAVVSGATFGVTKAGPGLLALSGTNIYTGATTINAGTLSISTINNGGVAGNLGQATNAAANLVLGGGILQYTGATTSTDRAFTLTAATNSTIDVVSGSTNLTMSGASANTTGALTKTDNGTLTLSGANAYTGSTTINGGILAISADNNLGTAPGAATAGQLKLGGGTLETTASFTLNSNRGISLTADSTISTDPSTTLTYNGIMTGGNAFTKAGTGTLIFGGANTDSDVTTISAGTLS
;
A
#
# COMPACT_ATOMS: atom_id res chain seq x y z
N MET A 1 -16.73 19.44 -39.63
CA MET A 1 -15.83 19.05 -38.52
C MET A 1 -15.01 20.30 -38.19
N PHE A 2 -15.37 21.03 -37.13
CA PHE A 2 -14.62 22.21 -36.70
C PHE A 2 -13.50 21.76 -35.75
N ALA A 3 -12.24 22.04 -36.10
CA ALA A 3 -11.11 21.84 -35.20
C ALA A 3 -11.01 23.09 -34.32
N VAL A 4 -11.54 23.00 -33.09
CA VAL A 4 -11.51 24.10 -32.12
C VAL A 4 -10.44 23.76 -31.08
N ASN A 5 -9.36 24.56 -31.04
CA ASN A 5 -8.27 24.35 -30.09
C ASN A 5 -8.64 24.68 -28.65
N ASN A 6 -9.53 25.65 -28.43
CA ASN A 6 -10.10 25.95 -27.12
C ASN A 6 -11.56 26.33 -27.30
N LEU A 7 -12.46 25.67 -26.58
CA LEU A 7 -13.88 26.00 -26.58
C LEU A 7 -14.28 26.43 -25.18
N THR A 8 -14.68 27.70 -25.06
CA THR A 8 -15.15 28.28 -23.82
C THR A 8 -16.59 28.73 -24.01
N PHE A 9 -17.51 28.16 -23.25
CA PHE A 9 -18.86 28.69 -23.18
C PHE A 9 -18.86 29.94 -22.30
N GLY A 10 -19.34 31.07 -22.83
CA GLY A 10 -19.53 32.30 -22.05
C GLY A 10 -20.63 32.15 -20.99
N ALA A 11 -20.71 33.08 -20.05
CA ALA A 11 -21.59 33.00 -18.86
C ALA A 11 -23.10 32.76 -19.15
N ASN A 12 -23.56 33.03 -20.36
CA ASN A 12 -24.97 32.89 -20.76
C ASN A 12 -25.30 31.58 -21.49
N ALA A 13 -24.33 30.72 -21.80
CA ALA A 13 -24.57 29.43 -22.43
C ALA A 13 -24.77 28.33 -21.38
N SER A 14 -25.89 27.60 -21.46
CA SER A 14 -26.14 26.40 -20.66
C SER A 14 -26.17 25.17 -21.57
N VAL A 15 -25.41 24.13 -21.21
CA VAL A 15 -25.53 22.80 -21.81
C VAL A 15 -26.44 21.98 -20.89
N THR A 16 -27.58 21.51 -21.41
CA THR A 16 -28.56 20.71 -20.67
C THR A 16 -29.02 19.54 -21.52
N GLY A 17 -29.22 18.37 -20.94
CA GLY A 17 -29.80 17.23 -21.64
C GLY A 17 -29.48 15.89 -21.00
N THR A 18 -30.08 14.82 -21.50
CA THR A 18 -29.85 13.47 -20.98
C THR A 18 -28.57 12.81 -21.49
N GLY A 19 -27.94 13.42 -22.50
CA GLY A 19 -26.67 12.94 -23.08
C GLY A 19 -25.47 13.12 -22.14
N GLY A 20 -24.36 12.48 -22.50
CA GLY A 20 -23.07 12.70 -21.85
C GLY A 20 -22.26 13.80 -22.53
N LEU A 21 -21.21 14.28 -21.85
CA LEU A 21 -20.21 15.18 -22.44
C LEU A 21 -18.95 14.39 -22.76
N ALA A 22 -18.41 14.57 -23.97
CA ALA A 22 -17.14 14.00 -24.39
C ALA A 22 -16.19 15.11 -24.89
N VAL A 23 -15.04 15.24 -24.25
CA VAL A 23 -13.96 16.16 -24.68
C VAL A 23 -12.89 15.35 -25.41
N SER A 24 -12.52 15.78 -26.61
CA SER A 24 -11.49 15.17 -27.45
C SER A 24 -10.66 16.27 -28.12
N GLY A 25 -9.39 15.97 -28.41
CA GLY A 25 -8.43 16.92 -28.97
C GLY A 25 -7.42 17.37 -27.91
N SER A 26 -6.42 18.16 -28.29
CA SER A 26 -5.37 18.64 -27.36
C SER A 26 -5.76 19.89 -26.56
N GLY A 27 -6.97 20.39 -26.79
CA GLY A 27 -7.45 21.67 -26.31
C GLY A 27 -7.99 21.72 -24.89
N VAL A 28 -8.38 22.92 -24.46
CA VAL A 28 -9.16 23.13 -23.24
C VAL A 28 -10.61 23.36 -23.61
N PHE A 29 -11.50 22.56 -23.02
CA PHE A 29 -12.92 22.85 -22.92
C PHE A 29 -13.22 23.36 -21.51
N GLN A 30 -13.69 24.60 -21.38
CA GLN A 30 -13.97 25.21 -20.07
C GLN A 30 -15.46 25.51 -19.86
N GLU A 31 -15.98 25.08 -18.71
CA GLU A 31 -17.38 25.23 -18.31
C GLU A 31 -17.56 26.40 -17.33
N ASN A 32 -17.86 27.59 -17.84
CA ASN A 32 -18.10 28.78 -17.00
C ASN A 32 -19.51 28.86 -16.41
N LYS A 33 -20.29 27.79 -16.51
CA LYS A 33 -21.61 27.67 -15.89
C LYS A 33 -21.89 26.20 -15.56
N SER A 34 -22.62 25.97 -14.49
CA SER A 34 -23.02 24.63 -14.08
C SER A 34 -23.85 23.94 -15.18
N VAL A 35 -23.45 22.73 -15.52
CA VAL A 35 -23.99 21.88 -16.58
C VAL A 35 -24.86 20.79 -15.95
N ALA A 36 -26.03 20.53 -16.52
CA ALA A 36 -26.95 19.47 -16.09
C ALA A 36 -26.99 18.36 -17.14
N LEU A 37 -26.21 17.30 -16.93
CA LEU A 37 -26.16 16.10 -17.76
C LEU A 37 -26.63 14.90 -16.95
N SER A 38 -27.10 13.84 -17.62
CA SER A 38 -27.33 12.53 -17.00
C SER A 38 -26.48 11.40 -17.60
N GLY A 39 -25.81 11.60 -18.74
CA GLY A 39 -25.08 10.56 -19.46
C GLY A 39 -23.58 10.40 -19.13
N GLY A 40 -23.08 11.00 -18.05
CA GLY A 40 -21.67 10.95 -17.65
C GLY A 40 -20.75 11.94 -18.39
N LEU A 41 -19.49 11.96 -17.95
CA LEU A 41 -18.41 12.83 -18.42
C LEU A 41 -17.28 11.96 -18.96
N THR A 42 -16.79 12.26 -20.15
CA THR A 42 -15.65 11.57 -20.74
C THR A 42 -14.62 12.57 -21.25
N VAL A 43 -13.38 12.46 -20.79
CA VAL A 43 -12.24 13.20 -21.35
C VAL A 43 -11.38 12.19 -22.12
N ASN A 44 -11.55 12.14 -23.43
CA ASN A 44 -10.79 11.23 -24.30
C ASN A 44 -9.35 11.71 -24.49
N SER A 45 -9.15 13.02 -24.55
CA SER A 45 -7.85 13.72 -24.63
C SER A 45 -8.05 15.20 -24.29
N GLY A 46 -6.94 15.92 -24.04
CA GLY A 46 -7.00 17.36 -23.76
C GLY A 46 -7.46 17.64 -22.34
N THR A 47 -8.09 18.80 -22.10
CA THR A 47 -8.52 19.22 -20.77
C THR A 47 -10.00 19.58 -20.73
N LEU A 48 -10.75 18.96 -19.83
CA LEU A 48 -12.02 19.46 -19.33
C LEU A 48 -11.73 20.30 -18.08
N ARG A 49 -12.06 21.59 -18.12
CA ARG A 49 -11.76 22.55 -17.05
C ARG A 49 -13.02 23.14 -16.43
N ASP A 50 -13.10 23.15 -15.11
CA ASP A 50 -14.16 23.87 -14.40
C ASP A 50 -13.93 25.39 -14.48
N GLY A 51 -14.99 26.13 -14.82
CA GLY A 51 -15.02 27.59 -14.73
C GLY A 51 -15.84 28.10 -13.54
N VAL A 52 -16.64 27.24 -12.90
CA VAL A 52 -17.45 27.55 -11.71
C VAL A 52 -17.46 26.37 -10.72
N THR A 53 -17.67 26.63 -9.44
CA THR A 53 -17.92 25.57 -8.45
C THR A 53 -19.16 24.78 -8.81
N ASN A 54 -19.12 23.46 -8.62
CA ASN A 54 -20.15 22.54 -9.09
C ASN A 54 -20.45 22.77 -10.57
N ALA A 55 -19.40 22.82 -11.40
CA ALA A 55 -19.55 22.87 -12.86
C ALA A 55 -20.44 21.73 -13.37
N PHE A 56 -20.63 20.66 -12.60
CA PHE A 56 -21.70 19.69 -12.79
C PHE A 56 -22.78 19.86 -11.71
N SER A 57 -24.00 20.23 -12.13
CA SER A 57 -25.14 20.50 -11.23
C SER A 57 -25.67 19.25 -10.52
N THR A 58 -25.37 18.06 -11.05
CA THR A 58 -25.55 16.75 -10.42
C THR A 58 -24.24 15.99 -10.50
N ALA A 59 -23.94 15.18 -9.49
CA ALA A 59 -22.77 14.32 -9.53
C ALA A 59 -22.91 13.30 -10.67
N GLN A 60 -21.92 13.24 -11.55
CA GLN A 60 -21.93 12.39 -12.74
C GLN A 60 -20.77 11.39 -12.68
N ALA A 61 -20.89 10.26 -13.38
CA ALA A 61 -19.75 9.37 -13.58
C ALA A 61 -18.73 10.07 -14.49
N ALA A 62 -17.46 10.07 -14.09
CA ALA A 62 -16.38 10.66 -14.86
C ALA A 62 -15.42 9.57 -15.38
N THR A 63 -15.11 9.62 -16.67
CA THR A 63 -14.11 8.80 -17.33
C THR A 63 -13.02 9.71 -17.89
N VAL A 64 -11.78 9.52 -17.47
CA VAL A 64 -10.61 10.23 -18.00
C VAL A 64 -9.72 9.20 -18.68
N ARG A 65 -9.66 9.25 -20.01
CA ARG A 65 -8.84 8.31 -20.80
C ARG A 65 -7.37 8.75 -20.81
N ALA A 66 -6.53 7.93 -21.42
CA ALA A 66 -5.12 8.25 -21.63
C ALA A 66 -4.97 9.63 -22.32
N ALA A 67 -4.08 10.48 -21.80
CA ALA A 67 -3.87 11.88 -22.23
C ALA A 67 -5.05 12.84 -21.99
N GLY A 68 -6.11 12.42 -21.29
CA GLY A 68 -7.17 13.28 -20.80
C GLY A 68 -6.81 13.92 -19.46
N THR A 69 -7.25 15.16 -19.25
CA THR A 69 -7.15 15.89 -17.98
C THR A 69 -8.51 16.40 -17.54
N LEU A 70 -8.91 16.06 -16.31
CA LEU A 70 -9.98 16.74 -15.59
C LEU A 70 -9.35 17.76 -14.63
N ASP A 71 -9.58 19.04 -14.89
CA ASP A 71 -8.97 20.16 -14.16
C ASP A 71 -10.06 21.00 -13.47
N LEU A 72 -10.18 20.88 -12.15
CA LEU A 72 -11.17 21.69 -11.42
C LEU A 72 -10.71 23.14 -11.23
N ASN A 73 -9.49 23.51 -11.65
CA ASN A 73 -9.02 24.89 -11.68
C ASN A 73 -9.15 25.63 -10.33
N GLY A 74 -8.89 24.93 -9.22
CA GLY A 74 -9.04 25.49 -7.87
C GLY A 74 -10.47 25.52 -7.32
N LEU A 75 -11.45 24.95 -8.03
CA LEU A 75 -12.86 24.93 -7.66
C LEU A 75 -13.26 23.55 -7.14
N SER A 76 -14.41 23.47 -6.46
CA SER A 76 -14.92 22.20 -5.95
C SER A 76 -16.01 21.63 -6.84
N ASN A 77 -16.03 20.31 -6.96
CA ASN A 77 -17.00 19.58 -7.77
C ASN A 77 -17.23 18.17 -7.23
N SER A 78 -18.32 17.53 -7.63
CA SER A 78 -18.70 16.18 -7.18
C SER A 78 -18.95 15.24 -8.35
N ILE A 79 -18.52 13.99 -8.24
CA ILE A 79 -18.72 12.93 -9.24
C ILE A 79 -19.25 11.66 -8.58
N THR A 80 -19.95 10.78 -9.31
CA THR A 80 -20.44 9.51 -8.74
C THR A 80 -19.42 8.39 -8.83
N THR A 81 -18.57 8.35 -9.85
CA THR A 81 -17.45 7.40 -9.95
C THR A 81 -16.35 8.03 -10.76
N LEU A 82 -15.10 7.64 -10.51
CA LEU A 82 -13.97 8.03 -11.33
C LEU A 82 -13.36 6.80 -12.00
N THR A 83 -13.44 6.75 -13.33
CA THR A 83 -12.72 5.78 -14.15
C THR A 83 -11.56 6.50 -14.83
N MET A 84 -10.37 5.93 -14.74
CA MET A 84 -9.16 6.43 -15.36
C MET A 84 -8.56 5.34 -16.26
N GLU A 85 -7.86 5.76 -17.30
CA GLU A 85 -7.05 4.88 -18.15
C GLU A 85 -5.66 5.48 -18.31
N SER A 86 -4.62 4.65 -18.32
CA SER A 86 -3.29 5.04 -18.81
C SER A 86 -2.99 4.33 -20.12
N GLY A 87 -2.31 5.03 -21.02
CA GLY A 87 -1.80 4.50 -22.28
C GLY A 87 -0.27 4.42 -22.28
N SER A 88 0.32 3.93 -23.37
CA SER A 88 1.77 3.69 -23.46
C SER A 88 2.64 4.96 -23.50
N THR A 89 2.04 6.15 -23.64
CA THR A 89 2.77 7.44 -23.69
C THR A 89 2.18 8.51 -22.78
N SER A 90 1.03 8.26 -22.15
CA SER A 90 0.30 9.27 -21.37
C SER A 90 -0.65 8.61 -20.37
N GLY A 91 -0.59 9.05 -19.11
CA GLY A 91 -1.59 8.74 -18.09
C GLY A 91 -2.76 9.74 -18.10
N ALA A 92 -3.94 9.28 -17.66
CA ALA A 92 -5.03 10.20 -17.28
C ALA A 92 -4.60 11.09 -16.11
N SER A 93 -5.07 12.34 -16.11
CA SER A 93 -4.79 13.31 -15.05
C SER A 93 -6.07 13.87 -14.45
N VAL A 94 -6.11 13.96 -13.12
CA VAL A 94 -7.09 14.73 -12.37
C VAL A 94 -6.34 15.72 -11.49
N THR A 95 -6.63 17.01 -11.65
CA THR A 95 -6.05 18.08 -10.84
C THR A 95 -7.16 18.97 -10.31
N THR A 96 -7.06 19.31 -9.03
CA THR A 96 -8.07 20.13 -8.35
C THR A 96 -7.54 21.48 -7.90
N GLY A 97 -6.22 21.70 -7.94
CA GLY A 97 -5.60 22.89 -7.38
C GLY A 97 -5.95 23.07 -5.90
N ALA A 98 -6.43 24.26 -5.53
CA ALA A 98 -6.96 24.54 -4.18
C ALA A 98 -8.38 23.99 -3.94
N GLY A 99 -9.06 23.54 -4.99
CA GLY A 99 -10.41 23.01 -4.93
C GLY A 99 -10.47 21.56 -4.46
N THR A 100 -11.67 20.99 -4.40
CA THR A 100 -11.88 19.60 -3.94
C THR A 100 -12.76 18.83 -4.92
N LEU A 101 -12.30 17.64 -5.31
CA LEU A 101 -13.15 16.66 -5.96
C LEU A 101 -13.78 15.75 -4.91
N SER A 102 -15.09 15.84 -4.70
CA SER A 102 -15.82 14.92 -3.82
C SER A 102 -16.32 13.71 -4.60
N LEU A 103 -16.03 12.52 -4.06
CA LEU A 103 -16.43 11.27 -4.67
C LEU A 103 -17.79 10.82 -4.14
N GLY A 104 -18.64 10.28 -5.03
CA GLY A 104 -19.88 9.55 -4.73
C GLY A 104 -19.75 8.01 -4.84
N GLY A 105 -18.65 7.52 -5.43
CA GLY A 105 -18.31 6.11 -5.55
C GLY A 105 -16.80 5.87 -5.70
N ASN A 106 -16.45 4.72 -6.26
CA ASN A 106 -15.07 4.21 -6.30
C ASN A 106 -14.20 4.88 -7.39
N VAL A 107 -12.89 4.71 -7.23
CA VAL A 107 -11.88 5.08 -8.23
C VAL A 107 -11.37 3.81 -8.90
N THR A 108 -11.34 3.79 -10.23
CA THR A 108 -10.86 2.63 -11.00
C THR A 108 -9.86 3.09 -12.05
N LEU A 109 -8.62 2.60 -11.99
CA LEU A 109 -7.73 2.58 -13.15
C LEU A 109 -8.02 1.29 -13.92
N SER A 110 -8.83 1.37 -14.97
CA SER A 110 -9.38 0.19 -15.65
C SER A 110 -8.39 -0.42 -16.65
N VAL A 111 -7.69 0.44 -17.38
CA VAL A 111 -6.68 0.07 -18.37
C VAL A 111 -5.36 0.71 -17.97
N ASN A 112 -4.31 -0.09 -18.00
CA ASN A 112 -2.95 0.40 -17.85
C ASN A 112 -2.07 -0.08 -19.00
N GLY A 113 -1.96 0.78 -20.02
CA GLY A 113 -1.26 0.52 -21.27
C GLY A 113 0.26 0.59 -21.20
N SER A 114 0.84 0.66 -20.00
CA SER A 114 2.29 0.46 -19.78
C SER A 114 3.17 1.52 -20.42
N GLY A 115 2.98 2.79 -20.04
CA GLY A 115 3.72 3.92 -20.61
C GLY A 115 4.40 4.79 -19.58
N SER A 116 5.43 5.54 -20.01
CA SER A 116 6.34 6.38 -19.19
C SER A 116 5.69 7.40 -18.25
N THR A 117 4.36 7.53 -18.24
CA THR A 117 3.63 8.43 -17.34
C THR A 117 2.42 7.70 -16.77
N ASN A 118 2.33 7.76 -15.45
CA ASN A 118 1.33 7.08 -14.64
C ASN A 118 0.02 7.89 -14.65
N ALA A 119 -1.12 7.24 -14.42
CA ALA A 119 -2.35 7.96 -14.11
C ALA A 119 -2.17 8.73 -12.78
N SER A 120 -2.74 9.94 -12.65
CA SER A 120 -2.51 10.77 -11.48
C SER A 120 -3.73 11.53 -10.96
N ILE A 121 -3.81 11.70 -9.64
CA ILE A 121 -4.79 12.54 -8.94
C ILE A 121 -4.05 13.48 -7.98
N SER A 122 -4.26 14.79 -8.12
CA SER A 122 -3.56 15.83 -7.35
C SER A 122 -4.50 16.94 -6.80
N GLY A 123 -4.02 17.66 -5.78
CA GLY A 123 -4.78 18.68 -5.04
C GLY A 123 -5.54 18.08 -3.85
N ASN A 124 -6.88 18.20 -3.78
CA ASN A 124 -7.69 17.65 -2.70
C ASN A 124 -8.75 16.66 -3.23
N LEU A 125 -8.86 15.53 -2.55
CA LEU A 125 -9.83 14.48 -2.84
C LEU A 125 -10.65 14.19 -1.58
N ASP A 126 -11.97 14.31 -1.66
CA ASP A 126 -12.88 13.96 -0.57
C ASP A 126 -13.53 12.60 -0.87
N LEU A 127 -13.39 11.65 0.07
CA LEU A 127 -14.02 10.33 0.00
C LEU A 127 -15.54 10.42 0.09
N GLY A 128 -16.08 11.57 0.47
CA GLY A 128 -17.51 11.81 0.62
C GLY A 128 -18.08 10.99 1.77
N GLY A 129 -19.21 10.32 1.53
CA GLY A 129 -19.98 9.60 2.55
C GLY A 129 -19.66 8.11 2.75
N ALA A 130 -18.54 7.59 2.24
CA ALA A 130 -18.20 6.17 2.38
C ALA A 130 -16.70 5.88 2.19
N THR A 131 -16.22 4.76 2.75
CA THR A 131 -14.90 4.19 2.39
C THR A 131 -14.87 3.86 0.90
N ARG A 132 -13.83 4.29 0.19
CA ARG A 132 -13.74 4.12 -1.27
C ARG A 132 -12.68 3.12 -1.67
N THR A 133 -13.07 2.28 -2.62
CA THR A 133 -12.15 1.34 -3.25
C THR A 133 -11.43 2.02 -4.40
N PHE A 134 -10.11 1.88 -4.40
CA PHE A 134 -9.21 2.22 -5.49
C PHE A 134 -8.80 0.91 -6.15
N THR A 135 -9.48 0.56 -7.23
CA THR A 135 -9.15 -0.64 -8.02
C THR A 135 -8.14 -0.25 -9.08
N VAL A 136 -6.93 -0.79 -8.99
CA VAL A 136 -5.81 -0.43 -9.87
C VAL A 136 -5.41 -1.64 -10.70
N SER A 137 -5.61 -1.55 -12.01
CA SER A 137 -5.05 -2.52 -12.96
C SER A 137 -3.53 -2.40 -13.02
N ALA A 138 -2.84 -3.54 -13.03
CA ALA A 138 -1.40 -3.59 -13.18
C ALA A 138 -1.00 -3.21 -14.61
N GLY A 139 0.00 -2.35 -14.73
CA GLY A 139 0.70 -2.16 -16.00
C GLY A 139 1.63 -3.34 -16.28
N THR A 140 2.11 -3.42 -17.51
CA THR A 140 3.17 -4.37 -17.93
C THR A 140 4.52 -3.67 -18.13
N GLY A 141 4.64 -2.41 -17.70
CA GLY A 141 5.79 -1.54 -17.92
C GLY A 141 6.72 -1.44 -16.70
N THR A 142 7.73 -0.57 -16.80
CA THR A 142 8.73 -0.31 -15.73
C THR A 142 8.35 0.87 -14.84
N GLU A 143 7.08 1.25 -14.83
CA GLU A 143 6.60 2.43 -14.12
C GLU A 143 6.81 2.31 -12.61
N THR A 144 7.13 3.43 -11.95
CA THR A 144 7.29 3.47 -10.49
C THR A 144 5.97 3.31 -9.73
N SER A 145 4.84 3.52 -10.40
CA SER A 145 3.48 3.29 -9.89
C SER A 145 2.49 3.09 -11.05
N ASP A 146 1.31 2.54 -10.81
CA ASP A 146 0.26 2.49 -11.85
C ASP A 146 -0.69 3.69 -11.72
N LEU A 147 -1.07 4.02 -10.48
CA LEU A 147 -1.83 5.21 -10.12
C LEU A 147 -1.10 5.98 -9.02
N SER A 148 -0.81 7.26 -9.25
CA SER A 148 -0.22 8.16 -8.26
C SER A 148 -1.29 9.11 -7.69
N VAL A 149 -1.47 9.10 -6.37
CA VAL A 149 -2.38 9.99 -5.64
C VAL A 149 -1.55 10.84 -4.70
N SER A 150 -1.18 12.02 -5.18
CA SER A 150 -0.53 13.07 -4.38
C SER A 150 -1.54 14.02 -3.75
N ALA A 151 -2.81 13.91 -4.12
CA ALA A 151 -3.88 14.66 -3.50
C ALA A 151 -3.98 14.38 -1.99
N VAL A 152 -4.35 15.40 -1.20
CA VAL A 152 -4.77 15.22 0.18
C VAL A 152 -6.14 14.54 0.17
N VAL A 153 -6.17 13.27 0.57
CA VAL A 153 -7.40 12.48 0.71
C VAL A 153 -8.02 12.75 2.08
N SER A 154 -9.30 13.11 2.08
CA SER A 154 -10.09 13.44 3.28
C SER A 154 -11.34 12.56 3.39
N GLY A 155 -11.89 12.45 4.59
CA GLY A 155 -13.09 11.63 4.87
C GLY A 155 -13.21 11.30 6.36
N ALA A 156 -14.26 11.80 7.01
CA ALA A 156 -14.53 11.50 8.41
C ALA A 156 -15.07 10.07 8.53
N THR A 157 -14.45 9.22 9.35
CA THR A 157 -14.77 7.78 9.53
C THR A 157 -14.56 6.86 8.32
N PHE A 158 -14.38 7.44 7.15
CA PHE A 158 -14.19 6.72 5.89
C PHE A 158 -12.71 6.61 5.55
N GLY A 159 -12.35 5.53 4.86
CA GLY A 159 -10.98 5.28 4.48
C GLY A 159 -10.82 4.84 3.03
N VAL A 160 -9.69 4.18 2.76
CA VAL A 160 -9.27 3.79 1.43
C VAL A 160 -9.07 2.29 1.38
N THR A 161 -9.70 1.63 0.41
CA THR A 161 -9.46 0.22 0.10
C THR A 161 -8.68 0.10 -1.19
N LYS A 162 -7.43 -0.37 -1.13
CA LYS A 162 -6.65 -0.72 -2.31
C LYS A 162 -7.05 -2.11 -2.81
N ALA A 163 -7.46 -2.18 -4.08
CA ALA A 163 -7.80 -3.41 -4.80
C ALA A 163 -7.13 -3.44 -6.19
N GLY A 164 -7.29 -4.56 -6.89
CA GLY A 164 -6.63 -4.80 -8.18
C GLY A 164 -5.13 -5.07 -8.04
N PRO A 165 -4.50 -5.70 -9.06
CA PRO A 165 -3.12 -6.17 -8.96
C PRO A 165 -2.07 -5.06 -9.04
N GLY A 166 -2.42 -3.85 -9.51
CA GLY A 166 -1.46 -2.77 -9.75
C GLY A 166 -0.95 -2.07 -8.49
N LEU A 167 0.00 -1.15 -8.68
CA LEU A 167 0.59 -0.32 -7.65
C LEU A 167 -0.15 1.02 -7.52
N LEU A 168 -0.70 1.29 -6.33
CA LEU A 168 -1.19 2.61 -5.94
C LEU A 168 -0.12 3.31 -5.11
N ALA A 169 0.44 4.41 -5.60
CA ALA A 169 1.29 5.28 -4.80
C ALA A 169 0.41 6.33 -4.11
N LEU A 170 0.33 6.28 -2.79
CA LEU A 170 -0.42 7.25 -1.99
C LEU A 170 0.57 8.15 -1.26
N SER A 171 0.73 9.39 -1.72
CA SER A 171 1.82 10.29 -1.31
C SER A 171 1.35 11.61 -0.68
N GLY A 172 0.05 11.90 -0.74
CA GLY A 172 -0.53 13.04 -0.04
C GLY A 172 -0.41 12.92 1.49
N THR A 173 -0.38 14.08 2.18
CA THR A 173 -0.56 14.12 3.64
C THR A 173 -2.04 13.96 3.94
N ASN A 174 -2.51 12.72 3.92
CA ASN A 174 -3.94 12.40 3.99
C ASN A 174 -4.51 12.60 5.40
N ILE A 175 -5.76 13.02 5.45
CA ILE A 175 -6.49 13.40 6.67
C ILE A 175 -7.78 12.58 6.88
N TYR A 176 -8.03 11.56 6.05
CA TYR A 176 -9.13 10.62 6.30
C TYR A 176 -8.91 9.85 7.60
N THR A 177 -9.99 9.52 8.30
CA THR A 177 -9.92 8.92 9.65
C THR A 177 -10.42 7.48 9.73
N GLY A 178 -10.94 6.94 8.62
CA GLY A 178 -11.24 5.51 8.50
C GLY A 178 -10.05 4.67 8.08
N ALA A 179 -10.27 3.36 7.98
CA ALA A 179 -9.23 2.37 7.74
C ALA A 179 -8.58 2.46 6.35
N THR A 180 -7.27 2.24 6.28
CA THR A 180 -6.60 1.85 5.04
C THR A 180 -6.59 0.33 4.94
N THR A 181 -7.23 -0.21 3.91
CA THR A 181 -7.30 -1.66 3.64
C THR A 181 -6.56 -2.00 2.36
N ILE A 182 -5.72 -3.03 2.34
CA ILE A 182 -4.93 -3.45 1.18
C ILE A 182 -5.32 -4.88 0.78
N ASN A 183 -6.35 -5.02 -0.06
CA ASN A 183 -6.89 -6.32 -0.47
C ASN A 183 -6.04 -7.02 -1.54
N ALA A 184 -5.40 -6.26 -2.43
CA ALA A 184 -4.61 -6.82 -3.54
C ALA A 184 -3.63 -5.79 -4.12
N GLY A 185 -2.62 -6.30 -4.84
CA GLY A 185 -1.56 -5.49 -5.44
C GLY A 185 -0.73 -4.76 -4.39
N THR A 186 -0.17 -3.62 -4.78
CA THR A 186 0.74 -2.85 -3.91
C THR A 186 0.17 -1.50 -3.55
N LEU A 187 0.19 -1.14 -2.27
CA LEU A 187 0.07 0.23 -1.79
C LEU A 187 1.47 0.73 -1.43
N SER A 188 1.99 1.69 -2.19
CA SER A 188 3.31 2.28 -1.95
C SER A 188 3.18 3.60 -1.19
N ILE A 189 3.96 3.74 -0.12
CA ILE A 189 4.02 4.91 0.74
C ILE A 189 5.46 5.28 1.07
N SER A 190 5.72 6.55 1.31
CA SER A 190 7.03 7.08 1.70
C SER A 190 7.05 7.62 3.14
N THR A 191 5.88 7.83 3.75
CA THR A 191 5.76 8.21 5.16
C THR A 191 4.77 7.31 5.87
N ILE A 192 5.04 7.01 7.14
CA ILE A 192 4.14 6.26 8.02
C ILE A 192 4.22 6.83 9.42
N ASN A 193 3.41 7.84 9.68
CA ASN A 193 3.38 8.52 10.98
C ASN A 193 2.76 7.62 12.07
N ASN A 194 2.62 8.13 13.30
CA ASN A 194 1.83 7.46 14.33
C ASN A 194 0.32 7.55 14.04
N GLY A 195 -0.47 6.70 14.67
CA GLY A 195 -1.92 6.79 14.62
C GLY A 195 -2.42 8.13 15.17
N GLY A 196 -3.49 8.67 14.58
CA GLY A 196 -4.01 10.00 14.89
C GLY A 196 -3.21 11.15 14.25
N VAL A 197 -2.11 10.86 13.56
CA VAL A 197 -1.30 11.88 12.84
C VAL A 197 -1.49 11.69 11.34
N ALA A 198 -1.83 12.79 10.65
CA ALA A 198 -2.00 12.83 9.21
C ALA A 198 -0.72 12.39 8.49
N GLY A 199 -0.85 11.70 7.36
CA GLY A 199 0.26 11.13 6.60
C GLY A 199 -0.24 10.29 5.44
N ASN A 200 0.61 9.50 4.80
CA ASN A 200 0.18 8.74 3.61
C ASN A 200 -0.98 7.77 3.93
N LEU A 201 -1.02 7.18 5.14
CA LEU A 201 -2.09 6.27 5.58
C LEU A 201 -3.25 6.97 6.34
N GLY A 202 -3.44 8.28 6.14
CA GLY A 202 -4.49 9.04 6.80
C GLY A 202 -4.17 9.42 8.24
N GLN A 203 -5.20 9.86 8.97
CA GLN A 203 -5.16 10.30 10.37
C GLN A 203 -5.99 9.36 11.29
N ALA A 204 -6.30 8.15 10.85
CA ALA A 204 -6.97 7.16 11.69
C ALA A 204 -6.14 6.86 12.96
N THR A 205 -6.82 6.53 14.07
CA THR A 205 -6.17 6.15 15.34
C THR A 205 -5.25 4.95 15.16
N ASN A 206 -4.42 4.65 16.16
CA ASN A 206 -3.48 3.53 16.10
C ASN A 206 -4.13 2.14 16.23
N ALA A 207 -5.47 2.01 16.22
CA ALA A 207 -6.16 0.73 16.35
C ALA A 207 -5.87 -0.23 15.19
N ALA A 208 -5.78 -1.54 15.47
CA ALA A 208 -5.43 -2.57 14.49
C ALA A 208 -6.42 -2.65 13.31
N ALA A 209 -7.66 -2.21 13.52
CA ALA A 209 -8.70 -2.15 12.49
C ALA A 209 -8.45 -1.06 11.43
N ASN A 210 -7.49 -0.15 11.64
CA ASN A 210 -7.25 0.99 10.76
C ASN A 210 -6.13 0.78 9.73
N LEU A 211 -5.25 -0.19 9.94
CA LEU A 211 -4.30 -0.66 8.92
C LEU A 211 -4.55 -2.15 8.70
N VAL A 212 -5.29 -2.48 7.64
CA VAL A 212 -5.73 -3.85 7.34
C VAL A 212 -5.03 -4.34 6.07
N LEU A 213 -4.23 -5.38 6.20
CA LEU A 213 -3.61 -6.06 5.07
C LEU A 213 -4.44 -7.31 4.73
N GLY A 214 -5.12 -7.25 3.59
CA GLY A 214 -6.06 -8.26 3.10
C GLY A 214 -5.48 -9.22 2.07
N GLY A 215 -4.16 -9.39 2.02
CA GLY A 215 -3.45 -10.19 1.01
C GLY A 215 -2.67 -9.37 -0.03
N GLY A 216 -2.68 -8.04 0.07
CA GLY A 216 -1.80 -7.18 -0.72
C GLY A 216 -0.46 -6.86 -0.04
N ILE A 217 0.28 -5.94 -0.67
CA ILE A 217 1.60 -5.50 -0.26
C ILE A 217 1.52 -4.06 0.26
N LEU A 218 1.99 -3.81 1.48
CA LEU A 218 2.36 -2.48 1.94
C LEU A 218 3.84 -2.27 1.63
N GLN A 219 4.15 -1.43 0.66
CA GLN A 219 5.53 -1.11 0.28
C GLN A 219 5.95 0.22 0.89
N TYR A 220 6.98 0.19 1.73
CA TYR A 220 7.58 1.37 2.35
C TYR A 220 8.85 1.79 1.61
N THR A 221 8.85 3.02 1.09
CA THR A 221 9.93 3.62 0.30
C THR A 221 10.65 4.76 1.03
N GLY A 222 10.25 5.05 2.27
CA GLY A 222 10.77 6.18 3.04
C GLY A 222 12.11 5.94 3.73
N ALA A 223 12.51 6.94 4.52
CA ALA A 223 13.68 6.88 5.39
C ALA A 223 13.43 6.02 6.65
N THR A 224 14.49 5.66 7.38
CA THR A 224 14.36 4.94 8.66
C THR A 224 13.43 5.69 9.62
N THR A 225 12.42 4.98 10.12
CA THR A 225 11.39 5.56 11.01
C THR A 225 10.70 4.49 11.85
N SER A 226 9.83 4.93 12.76
CA SER A 226 8.96 4.07 13.56
C SER A 226 7.51 4.53 13.53
N THR A 227 6.58 3.60 13.67
CA THR A 227 5.15 3.88 13.86
C THR A 227 4.56 3.05 15.01
N ASP A 228 3.58 3.62 15.72
CA ASP A 228 2.76 2.94 16.73
C ASP A 228 1.47 2.34 16.15
N ARG A 229 1.23 2.49 14.84
CA ARG A 229 0.04 1.93 14.19
C ARG A 229 0.01 0.41 14.38
N ALA A 230 -1.01 -0.07 15.07
CA ALA A 230 -1.37 -1.48 15.07
C ALA A 230 -1.90 -1.87 13.68
N PHE A 231 -1.90 -3.17 13.39
CA PHE A 231 -2.28 -3.68 12.08
C PHE A 231 -3.07 -4.98 12.16
N THR A 232 -3.82 -5.30 11.12
CA THR A 232 -4.53 -6.57 10.98
C THR A 232 -4.01 -7.28 9.74
N LEU A 233 -3.59 -8.53 9.89
CA LEU A 233 -3.42 -9.45 8.77
C LEU A 233 -4.73 -10.20 8.59
N THR A 234 -5.45 -10.02 7.49
CA THR A 234 -6.76 -10.66 7.31
C THR A 234 -6.64 -12.18 7.35
N ALA A 235 -7.55 -12.84 8.07
CA ALA A 235 -7.59 -14.28 8.23
C ALA A 235 -7.52 -15.01 6.87
N ALA A 236 -6.76 -16.11 6.82
CA ALA A 236 -6.56 -16.93 5.62
C ALA A 236 -5.97 -16.19 4.40
N THR A 237 -5.34 -15.03 4.60
CA THR A 237 -4.57 -14.32 3.57
C THR A 237 -3.08 -14.35 3.90
N ASN A 238 -2.23 -14.17 2.89
CA ASN A 238 -0.82 -13.90 3.07
C ASN A 238 -0.53 -12.47 2.64
N SER A 239 -0.21 -11.61 3.60
CA SER A 239 0.03 -10.20 3.37
C SER A 239 1.51 -9.88 3.45
N THR A 240 1.96 -8.89 2.70
CA THR A 240 3.37 -8.50 2.68
C THR A 240 3.56 -7.10 3.23
N ILE A 241 4.59 -6.92 4.06
CA ILE A 241 5.10 -5.61 4.45
C ILE A 241 6.53 -5.53 3.98
N ASP A 242 6.81 -4.62 3.06
CA ASP A 242 8.11 -4.46 2.44
C ASP A 242 8.75 -3.13 2.74
N VAL A 243 10.07 -3.16 2.82
CA VAL A 243 10.93 -2.00 3.02
C VAL A 243 11.93 -2.02 1.89
N VAL A 244 11.80 -1.10 0.94
CA VAL A 244 12.47 -1.20 -0.37
C VAL A 244 13.98 -1.01 -0.23
N SER A 245 14.41 0.05 0.46
CA SER A 245 15.83 0.40 0.58
C SER A 245 16.53 -0.50 1.60
N GLY A 246 17.65 -1.11 1.19
CA GLY A 246 18.50 -1.92 2.07
C GLY A 246 19.09 -1.18 3.27
N SER A 247 19.15 0.15 3.23
CA SER A 247 19.62 0.99 4.34
C SER A 247 18.51 1.48 5.27
N THR A 248 17.24 1.22 4.93
CA THR A 248 16.09 1.68 5.71
C THR A 248 15.68 0.62 6.74
N ASN A 249 15.37 1.07 7.95
CA ASN A 249 14.64 0.28 8.95
C ASN A 249 13.27 0.91 9.21
N LEU A 250 12.19 0.16 8.94
CA LEU A 250 10.84 0.49 9.39
C LEU A 250 10.52 -0.28 10.67
N THR A 251 10.36 0.43 11.78
CA THR A 251 9.91 -0.17 13.04
C THR A 251 8.40 -0.06 13.19
N MET A 252 7.72 -1.20 13.31
CA MET A 252 6.31 -1.26 13.73
C MET A 252 6.23 -1.68 15.19
N SER A 253 5.82 -0.73 16.04
CA SER A 253 5.65 -0.92 17.49
C SER A 253 4.21 -1.21 17.90
N GLY A 254 3.24 -0.92 17.04
CA GLY A 254 1.85 -1.32 17.22
C GLY A 254 1.68 -2.84 17.10
N ALA A 255 0.89 -3.42 18.01
CA ALA A 255 0.58 -4.85 18.02
C ALA A 255 -0.39 -5.24 16.90
N SER A 256 -0.21 -6.40 16.30
CA SER A 256 -1.22 -6.97 15.40
C SER A 256 -2.49 -7.44 16.11
N ALA A 257 -3.62 -7.45 15.40
CA ALA A 257 -4.83 -8.14 15.82
C ALA A 257 -4.66 -9.67 15.86
N ASN A 258 -5.46 -10.34 16.68
CA ASN A 258 -5.53 -11.81 16.72
C ASN A 258 -6.31 -12.34 15.51
N THR A 259 -5.59 -12.81 14.50
CA THR A 259 -6.14 -13.39 13.28
C THR A 259 -5.26 -14.52 12.77
N THR A 260 -5.77 -15.34 11.85
CA THR A 260 -5.00 -16.41 11.18
C THR A 260 -4.26 -15.93 9.93
N GLY A 261 -4.14 -14.61 9.71
CA GLY A 261 -3.42 -14.04 8.58
C GLY A 261 -1.92 -14.27 8.70
N ALA A 262 -1.26 -14.51 7.56
CA ALA A 262 0.18 -14.72 7.48
C ALA A 262 0.90 -13.42 7.04
N LEU A 263 2.14 -13.29 7.47
CA LEU A 263 3.03 -12.18 7.12
C LEU A 263 4.16 -12.68 6.22
N THR A 264 4.45 -11.93 5.16
CA THR A 264 5.64 -12.08 4.33
C THR A 264 6.46 -10.79 4.32
N LYS A 265 7.78 -10.93 4.25
CA LYS A 265 8.75 -9.84 4.03
C LYS A 265 9.66 -10.25 2.87
N THR A 266 9.80 -9.42 1.83
CA THR A 266 10.56 -9.76 0.62
C THR A 266 11.66 -8.77 0.26
N ASP A 267 11.43 -7.46 0.39
CA ASP A 267 12.38 -6.46 -0.11
C ASP A 267 13.64 -6.32 0.76
N ASN A 268 14.67 -5.62 0.27
CA ASN A 268 16.01 -5.62 0.85
C ASN A 268 16.16 -4.96 2.23
N GLY A 269 15.26 -4.04 2.60
CA GLY A 269 15.35 -3.27 3.84
C GLY A 269 15.04 -4.06 5.11
N THR A 270 15.09 -3.38 6.24
CA THR A 270 14.78 -3.97 7.56
C THR A 270 13.35 -3.64 7.96
N LEU A 271 12.56 -4.68 8.28
CA LEU A 271 11.32 -4.54 9.01
C LEU A 271 11.58 -4.94 10.47
N THR A 272 11.40 -4.03 11.41
CA THR A 272 11.48 -4.34 12.84
C THR A 272 10.07 -4.49 13.41
N LEU A 273 9.75 -5.66 13.96
CA LEU A 273 8.53 -5.88 14.72
C LEU A 273 8.86 -5.81 16.22
N SER A 274 8.34 -4.81 16.92
CA SER A 274 8.58 -4.61 18.36
C SER A 274 7.31 -4.70 19.21
N GLY A 275 6.13 -4.62 18.59
CA GLY A 275 4.85 -4.84 19.27
C GLY A 275 4.63 -6.31 19.67
N ALA A 276 3.81 -6.53 20.69
CA ALA A 276 3.35 -7.87 21.07
C ALA A 276 2.28 -8.35 20.07
N ASN A 277 2.70 -9.03 19.02
CA ASN A 277 1.85 -9.43 17.92
C ASN A 277 0.95 -10.62 18.30
N ALA A 278 -0.32 -10.58 17.87
CA ALA A 278 -1.32 -11.60 18.22
C ALA A 278 -1.73 -12.49 17.04
N TYR A 279 -1.31 -12.21 15.80
CA TYR A 279 -1.59 -13.10 14.67
C TYR A 279 -1.07 -14.52 14.91
N THR A 280 -1.77 -15.53 14.42
CA THR A 280 -1.43 -16.95 14.56
C THR A 280 -0.94 -17.57 13.24
N GLY A 281 -1.08 -16.86 12.12
CA GLY A 281 -0.57 -17.29 10.83
C GLY A 281 0.97 -17.28 10.77
N SER A 282 1.52 -17.92 9.73
CA SER A 282 2.97 -18.05 9.57
C SER A 282 3.65 -16.70 9.29
N THR A 283 4.93 -16.59 9.66
CA THR A 283 5.81 -15.50 9.22
C THR A 283 6.83 -16.04 8.21
N THR A 284 6.95 -15.38 7.06
CA THR A 284 7.88 -15.76 5.98
C THR A 284 8.85 -14.63 5.68
N ILE A 285 10.15 -14.94 5.63
CA ILE A 285 11.22 -13.98 5.34
C ILE A 285 11.92 -14.41 4.05
N ASN A 286 11.49 -13.86 2.91
CA ASN A 286 12.08 -14.17 1.60
C ASN A 286 13.26 -13.26 1.24
N GLY A 287 13.40 -12.10 1.90
CA GLY A 287 14.51 -11.19 1.65
C GLY A 287 14.60 -10.04 2.66
N GLY A 288 15.75 -9.35 2.62
CA GLY A 288 16.11 -8.32 3.61
C GLY A 288 16.21 -8.87 5.03
N ILE A 289 15.88 -8.03 6.00
CA ILE A 289 15.95 -8.35 7.44
C ILE A 289 14.56 -8.21 8.07
N LEU A 290 14.16 -9.22 8.85
CA LEU A 290 13.10 -9.10 9.86
C LEU A 290 13.77 -9.09 11.24
N ALA A 291 13.71 -7.97 11.95
CA ALA A 291 14.30 -7.81 13.27
C ALA A 291 13.26 -7.95 14.38
N ILE A 292 13.59 -8.71 15.43
CA ILE A 292 12.74 -8.96 16.59
C ILE A 292 13.53 -8.92 17.91
N SER A 293 12.83 -8.65 19.01
CA SER A 293 13.40 -8.62 20.36
C SER A 293 12.75 -9.62 21.33
N ALA A 294 11.66 -10.28 20.92
CA ALA A 294 10.94 -11.28 21.69
C ALA A 294 10.17 -12.25 20.77
N ASP A 295 9.86 -13.47 21.24
CA ASP A 295 9.11 -14.48 20.45
C ASP A 295 7.72 -13.96 20.01
N ASN A 296 7.04 -13.23 20.88
CA ASN A 296 5.72 -12.68 20.59
C ASN A 296 5.75 -11.53 19.57
N ASN A 297 6.93 -11.04 19.16
CA ASN A 297 7.02 -10.16 17.99
C ASN A 297 6.68 -10.91 16.68
N LEU A 298 6.76 -12.25 16.67
CA LEU A 298 6.38 -13.10 15.53
C LEU A 298 4.94 -13.62 15.62
N GLY A 299 4.09 -13.02 16.44
CA GLY A 299 2.70 -13.47 16.65
C GLY A 299 2.57 -14.47 17.79
N THR A 300 1.36 -14.99 17.99
CA THR A 300 1.07 -16.01 18.99
C THR A 300 1.75 -17.33 18.64
N ALA A 301 2.52 -17.91 19.56
CA ALA A 301 3.14 -19.21 19.34
C ALA A 301 2.09 -20.34 19.20
N PRO A 302 2.31 -21.34 18.33
CA PRO A 302 1.40 -22.47 18.20
C PRO A 302 1.27 -23.28 19.50
N GLY A 303 0.08 -23.85 19.73
CA GLY A 303 -0.17 -24.73 20.89
C GLY A 303 0.56 -26.08 20.83
N ALA A 304 1.01 -26.49 19.64
CA ALA A 304 1.81 -27.69 19.41
C ALA A 304 2.82 -27.43 18.27
N ALA A 305 3.89 -28.23 18.21
CA ALA A 305 4.92 -28.10 17.18
C ALA A 305 4.32 -28.12 15.77
N THR A 306 4.47 -26.99 15.07
CA THR A 306 3.89 -26.76 13.74
C THR A 306 5.01 -26.37 12.78
N ALA A 307 5.28 -27.23 11.79
CA ALA A 307 6.31 -26.98 10.79
C ALA A 307 5.97 -25.76 9.92
N GLY A 308 6.98 -24.93 9.61
CA GLY A 308 6.81 -23.76 8.76
C GLY A 308 5.95 -22.64 9.37
N GLN A 309 5.82 -22.59 10.70
CA GLN A 309 5.26 -21.42 11.38
C GLN A 309 6.16 -20.20 11.21
N LEU A 310 7.48 -20.42 11.18
CA LEU A 310 8.47 -19.46 10.73
C LEU A 310 9.17 -20.04 9.50
N LYS A 311 9.13 -19.33 8.38
CA LYS A 311 9.77 -19.74 7.12
C LYS A 311 10.89 -18.77 6.79
N LEU A 312 12.10 -19.30 6.62
CA LEU A 312 13.25 -18.53 6.14
C LEU A 312 13.46 -18.93 4.67
N GLY A 313 13.18 -18.00 3.77
CA GLY A 313 13.11 -18.23 2.33
C GLY A 313 14.06 -17.35 1.52
N GLY A 314 15.23 -17.00 2.07
CA GLY A 314 16.22 -16.15 1.40
C GLY A 314 16.65 -14.93 2.21
N GLY A 315 15.89 -14.59 3.27
CA GLY A 315 16.18 -13.43 4.12
C GLY A 315 16.89 -13.75 5.43
N THR A 316 16.99 -12.71 6.27
CA THR A 316 17.60 -12.79 7.60
C THR A 316 16.56 -12.57 8.69
N LEU A 317 16.51 -13.48 9.67
CA LEU A 317 15.93 -13.18 10.98
C LEU A 317 17.02 -12.57 11.86
N GLU A 318 16.85 -11.32 12.29
CA GLU A 318 17.74 -10.67 13.25
C GLU A 318 17.09 -10.65 14.63
N THR A 319 17.90 -10.97 15.65
CA THR A 319 17.48 -10.91 17.06
C THR A 319 18.30 -9.88 17.81
N THR A 320 17.61 -8.92 18.42
CA THR A 320 18.22 -7.72 19.03
C THR A 320 18.23 -7.77 20.56
N ALA A 321 17.74 -8.87 21.15
CA ALA A 321 17.74 -9.12 22.58
C ALA A 321 17.90 -10.61 22.89
N SER A 322 18.21 -10.94 24.14
CA SER A 322 18.30 -12.33 24.59
C SER A 322 16.93 -12.90 24.93
N PHE A 323 16.52 -13.98 24.26
CA PHE A 323 15.26 -14.68 24.54
C PHE A 323 15.27 -16.11 23.99
N THR A 324 14.24 -16.88 24.35
CA THR A 324 13.97 -18.20 23.78
C THR A 324 12.84 -18.12 22.77
N LEU A 325 13.07 -18.58 21.55
CA LEU A 325 12.00 -18.82 20.58
C LEU A 325 11.20 -20.05 21.01
N ASN A 326 9.88 -19.96 20.91
CA ASN A 326 9.01 -21.06 21.33
C ASN A 326 9.29 -22.31 20.47
N SER A 327 9.51 -23.46 21.10
CA SER A 327 9.84 -24.72 20.41
C SER A 327 8.73 -25.21 19.48
N ASN A 328 7.49 -24.76 19.69
CA ASN A 328 6.37 -25.11 18.81
C ASN A 328 6.37 -24.33 17.48
N ARG A 329 7.17 -23.27 17.39
CA ARG A 329 7.31 -22.44 16.20
C ARG A 329 8.33 -23.09 15.25
N GLY A 330 7.91 -24.17 14.59
CA GLY A 330 8.77 -24.92 13.68
C GLY A 330 9.34 -24.03 12.57
N ILE A 331 10.66 -24.10 12.39
CA ILE A 331 11.39 -23.34 11.38
C ILE A 331 11.53 -24.18 10.11
N SER A 332 11.15 -23.62 8.97
CA SER A 332 11.37 -24.21 7.65
C SER A 332 12.35 -23.36 6.85
N LEU A 333 13.46 -23.95 6.40
CA LEU A 333 14.39 -23.35 5.44
C LEU A 333 13.90 -23.67 4.02
N THR A 334 13.35 -22.67 3.32
CA THR A 334 12.83 -22.80 1.96
C THR A 334 13.75 -22.23 0.88
N ALA A 335 14.82 -21.54 1.30
CA ALA A 335 15.99 -21.16 0.51
C ALA A 335 17.16 -20.87 1.47
N ASP A 336 18.36 -20.63 0.93
CA ASP A 336 19.53 -20.26 1.74
C ASP A 336 19.21 -19.04 2.61
N SER A 337 19.39 -19.17 3.93
CA SER A 337 18.85 -18.19 4.87
C SER A 337 19.77 -17.94 6.06
N THR A 338 19.54 -16.82 6.74
CA THR A 338 20.38 -16.37 7.87
C THR A 338 19.58 -16.18 9.15
N ILE A 339 20.15 -16.59 10.28
CA ILE A 339 19.81 -16.05 11.60
C ILE A 339 20.99 -15.21 12.09
N SER A 340 20.73 -13.94 12.37
CA SER A 340 21.68 -12.99 12.95
C SER A 340 21.33 -12.71 14.41
N THR A 341 22.33 -12.79 15.29
CA THR A 341 22.19 -12.46 16.71
C THR A 341 23.08 -11.26 17.02
N ASP A 342 22.49 -10.18 17.52
CA ASP A 342 23.22 -8.95 17.85
C ASP A 342 24.31 -9.16 18.92
N PRO A 343 25.31 -8.27 18.99
CA PRO A 343 26.35 -8.35 20.01
C PRO A 343 25.78 -8.51 21.42
N SER A 344 26.39 -9.39 22.22
CA SER A 344 25.99 -9.64 23.61
C SER A 344 24.55 -10.16 23.80
N THR A 345 23.90 -10.63 22.74
CA THR A 345 22.60 -11.30 22.83
C THR A 345 22.71 -12.81 22.70
N THR A 346 21.71 -13.53 23.20
CA THR A 346 21.60 -14.99 23.05
C THR A 346 20.20 -15.37 22.60
N LEU A 347 20.11 -15.98 21.43
CA LEU A 347 18.90 -16.63 20.95
C LEU A 347 18.95 -18.12 21.29
N THR A 348 17.98 -18.63 22.05
CA THR A 348 17.81 -20.07 22.28
C THR A 348 16.65 -20.59 21.45
N TYR A 349 16.85 -21.69 20.73
CA TYR A 349 15.78 -22.39 20.02
C TYR A 349 15.85 -23.90 20.28
N ASN A 350 14.82 -24.42 20.94
CA ASN A 350 14.68 -25.84 21.30
C ASN A 350 13.67 -26.58 20.39
N GLY A 351 13.19 -25.92 19.34
CA GLY A 351 12.22 -26.50 18.40
C GLY A 351 12.90 -27.29 17.29
N ILE A 352 12.11 -27.59 16.26
CA ILE A 352 12.55 -28.32 15.08
C ILE A 352 12.87 -27.32 13.97
N MET A 353 14.06 -27.43 13.39
CA MET A 353 14.40 -26.79 12.11
C MET A 353 14.46 -27.87 11.03
N THR A 354 13.74 -27.64 9.93
CA THR A 354 13.66 -28.54 8.77
C THR A 354 13.98 -27.80 7.48
N GLY A 355 14.44 -28.53 6.47
CA GLY A 355 14.79 -28.00 5.15
C GLY A 355 16.10 -28.64 4.68
N GLY A 356 16.43 -28.48 3.39
CA GLY A 356 17.72 -28.87 2.83
C GLY A 356 18.29 -27.69 2.04
N ASN A 357 18.40 -26.54 2.70
CA ASN A 357 18.97 -25.32 2.13
C ASN A 357 20.04 -24.82 3.11
N ALA A 358 21.03 -24.07 2.62
CA ALA A 358 22.13 -23.65 3.49
C ALA A 358 21.64 -22.72 4.61
N PHE A 359 22.09 -23.00 5.82
CA PHE A 359 21.84 -22.17 6.99
C PHE A 359 23.08 -21.37 7.38
N THR A 360 22.94 -20.06 7.55
CA THR A 360 24.00 -19.18 8.04
C THR A 360 23.67 -18.62 9.42
N LYS A 361 24.56 -18.84 10.39
CA LYS A 361 24.59 -18.08 11.65
C LYS A 361 25.49 -16.85 11.49
N ALA A 362 24.90 -15.67 11.53
CA ALA A 362 25.57 -14.37 11.48
C ALA A 362 25.44 -13.60 12.80
N GLY A 363 26.03 -12.40 12.87
CA GLY A 363 26.06 -11.56 14.06
C GLY A 363 26.98 -12.10 15.16
N THR A 364 27.51 -11.22 16.01
CA THR A 364 28.53 -11.60 17.01
C THR A 364 27.95 -12.19 18.29
N GLY A 365 26.63 -12.22 18.45
CA GLY A 365 25.93 -12.90 19.54
C GLY A 365 25.96 -14.43 19.44
N THR A 366 25.20 -15.07 20.33
CA THR A 366 25.13 -16.53 20.47
C THR A 366 23.79 -17.06 19.96
N LEU A 367 23.82 -18.11 19.15
CA LEU A 367 22.66 -18.96 18.83
C LEU A 367 22.85 -20.32 19.49
N ILE A 368 21.88 -20.73 20.31
CA ILE A 368 21.85 -22.02 20.99
C ILE A 368 20.75 -22.90 20.37
N PHE A 369 21.12 -24.08 19.89
CA PHE A 369 20.17 -25.09 19.41
C PHE A 369 20.06 -26.25 20.39
N GLY A 370 18.93 -26.36 21.09
CA GLY A 370 18.66 -27.47 22.02
C GLY A 370 17.73 -28.56 21.49
N GLY A 371 17.17 -28.39 20.29
CA GLY A 371 16.19 -29.29 19.67
C GLY A 371 16.74 -30.19 18.56
N ALA A 372 15.90 -31.06 18.01
CA ALA A 372 16.23 -31.87 16.84
C ALA A 372 16.24 -30.99 15.57
N ASN A 373 17.43 -30.72 15.04
CA ASN A 373 17.59 -30.02 13.77
C ASN A 373 17.92 -31.04 12.68
N THR A 374 17.06 -31.13 11.68
CA THR A 374 17.23 -32.06 10.55
C THR A 374 17.53 -31.29 9.26
N ASP A 375 18.24 -30.16 9.38
CA ASP A 375 18.81 -29.48 8.23
C ASP A 375 19.92 -30.37 7.66
N SER A 376 19.73 -30.83 6.43
CA SER A 376 20.60 -31.83 5.81
C SER A 376 21.79 -31.24 5.05
N ASP A 377 21.92 -29.91 5.02
CA ASP A 377 22.95 -29.19 4.24
C ASP A 377 23.97 -28.42 5.12
N VAL A 378 24.85 -27.65 4.46
CA VAL A 378 25.98 -26.96 5.09
C VAL A 378 25.50 -25.86 6.04
N THR A 379 25.81 -26.02 7.33
CA THR A 379 25.73 -24.94 8.32
C THR A 379 27.00 -24.08 8.26
N THR A 380 26.85 -22.79 7.94
CA THR A 380 27.95 -21.81 7.97
C THR A 380 27.86 -20.92 9.21
N ILE A 381 28.94 -20.83 9.98
CA ILE A 381 29.08 -19.85 11.07
C ILE A 381 29.92 -18.69 10.52
N SER A 382 29.27 -17.58 10.15
CA SER A 382 29.95 -16.40 9.61
C SER A 382 30.41 -15.43 10.70
N ALA A 383 29.76 -15.45 11.87
CA ALA A 383 30.16 -14.71 13.08
C ALA A 383 29.53 -15.28 14.36
N GLY A 384 30.14 -14.96 15.51
CA GLY A 384 29.61 -15.27 16.84
C GLY A 384 29.79 -16.74 17.23
N THR A 385 28.86 -17.27 18.04
CA THR A 385 28.88 -18.66 18.51
C THR A 385 27.60 -19.38 18.13
N LEU A 386 27.76 -20.61 17.64
CA LEU A 386 26.70 -21.61 17.49
C LEU A 386 27.02 -22.76 18.44
N SER A 387 26.09 -23.11 19.33
CA SER A 387 26.29 -24.16 20.35
C SER A 387 25.09 -25.07 20.52
#